data_AF-A0A348XGU2-F1
#
_entry.id   AF-A0A348XGU2-F1
#
_cell.length_a   1.000
_cell.length_b   1.000
_cell.length_c   1.000
_cell.angle_alpha   90.00
_cell.angle_beta   90.00
_cell.angle_gamma   90.00
#
_symmetry.space_group_name_H-M   'P 1'
#
loop_
_entity.id
_entity.type
_entity.pdbx_description
1 polymer ?
#
loop_
_entity_poly.entity_id
_entity_poly.type
_entity_poly.pdbx_seq_one_letter_code
_entity_poly.pdbx_strand_id
1 'polypeptide(L)'
;MKTSGNSPEAETMTLEWVGTIPGKRESRRFEGDHMLTQQDVIEQRVHPDAVAVGGWSLDLHPSDAIYSEKTPCNQWHSKGVYGIPYRCSYSRNISNLFLAGRIISASHVAFGSSRVMLTCAHGATAVGMAAAHCQRDGLLPRGLTEPERMTALQTALNRAGQGISGVPLAGDGDLAESATLTASSTYELTALAADGIWLDLTCPVAQMLPLAPEDRPTLSLTVRAAEPCQLRIALQVSDKVANFTPETTLCEQAFALSAGEQIIAFPIGTSVDTPRYGFLCLYGDESIEVACSQQRLTGLLSVRKRFNKAVSNFGEQVPPDGIGIERFEFWTPARRPDGHNLALQLSTPLKAFDASQLRSGWFRPTTATNAWAASPDDPSPRLDFRWNTAQRIGEIVLHFDADWDHAMETAQYGHPENVMPFCVRDYVIRDADGTELHRCSGNYQTINRIRFAEPVDTRAISIELAHPSRQVSASLFGVRVYS
;
A
#
# COMPACT_ATOMS: atom_id res chain seq x y z
N MET A 1 23.10 -15.98 11.04
CA MET A 1 22.75 -17.22 11.76
C MET A 1 22.22 -16.86 13.14
N LYS A 2 20.97 -17.22 13.46
CA LYS A 2 20.53 -17.21 14.85
C LYS A 2 21.23 -18.38 15.54
N THR A 3 22.10 -18.07 16.49
CA THR A 3 23.03 -18.98 17.17
C THR A 3 22.32 -19.91 18.14
N SER A 4 21.42 -20.75 17.65
CA SER A 4 20.66 -21.71 18.47
C SER A 4 21.41 -23.02 18.72
N GLY A 5 22.56 -23.25 18.06
CA GLY A 5 23.27 -24.54 18.09
C GLY A 5 22.56 -25.66 17.33
N ASN A 6 21.36 -25.41 16.79
CA ASN A 6 20.50 -26.40 16.12
C ASN A 6 20.52 -26.27 14.59
N SER A 7 21.66 -25.91 14.01
CA SER A 7 21.82 -25.75 12.56
C SER A 7 22.98 -26.65 12.08
N PRO A 8 22.72 -27.93 11.75
CA PRO A 8 23.74 -28.85 11.23
C PRO A 8 24.42 -28.32 9.96
N GLU A 9 23.68 -27.56 9.16
CA GLU A 9 24.19 -26.87 7.96
C GLU A 9 25.32 -25.88 8.26
N ALA A 10 25.48 -25.42 9.51
CA ALA A 10 26.57 -24.53 9.91
C ALA A 10 27.93 -25.24 10.00
N GLU A 11 27.96 -26.58 10.04
CA GLU A 11 29.20 -27.37 10.16
C GLU A 11 30.13 -27.18 8.94
N THR A 12 29.56 -26.99 7.75
CA THR A 12 30.32 -26.76 6.51
C THR A 12 30.47 -25.28 6.17
N MET A 13 30.00 -24.37 7.02
CA MET A 13 30.11 -22.93 6.81
C MET A 13 31.37 -22.37 7.48
N THR A 14 32.07 -21.47 6.79
CA THR A 14 33.17 -20.68 7.37
C THR A 14 32.65 -19.30 7.76
N LEU A 15 32.99 -18.82 8.95
CA LEU A 15 32.72 -17.46 9.37
C LEU A 15 33.53 -16.49 8.51
N GLU A 16 32.86 -15.76 7.63
CA GLU A 16 33.50 -14.79 6.72
C GLU A 16 33.81 -13.46 7.42
N TRP A 17 32.87 -12.95 8.21
CA TRP A 17 32.99 -11.64 8.83
C TRP A 17 32.25 -11.56 10.17
N VAL A 18 32.85 -10.86 11.13
CA VAL A 18 32.19 -10.46 12.38
C VAL A 18 32.42 -8.96 12.59
N GLY A 19 31.33 -8.25 12.90
CA GLY A 19 31.44 -6.84 13.29
C GLY A 19 32.17 -6.72 14.61
N THR A 20 33.25 -5.92 14.66
CA THR A 20 34.04 -5.69 15.87
C THR A 20 33.37 -4.75 16.86
N ILE A 21 32.34 -4.02 16.42
CA ILE A 21 31.57 -3.09 17.25
C ILE A 21 30.15 -3.65 17.39
N PRO A 22 29.68 -3.96 18.62
CA PRO A 22 28.30 -4.37 18.82
C PRO A 22 27.37 -3.21 18.42
N GLY A 23 26.44 -3.51 17.50
CA GLY A 23 25.46 -2.53 17.03
C GLY A 23 24.53 -2.11 18.17
N LYS A 24 24.75 -0.91 18.74
CA LYS A 24 23.87 -0.35 19.76
C LYS A 24 22.56 0.11 19.10
N ARG A 25 21.48 -0.63 19.36
CA ARG A 25 20.15 -0.39 18.78
C ARG A 25 19.44 0.82 19.39
N GLU A 26 19.68 1.08 20.67
CA GLU A 26 19.04 2.17 21.42
C GLU A 26 20.06 3.01 22.17
N SER A 27 19.83 4.32 22.23
CA SER A 27 20.67 5.28 22.96
C SER A 27 19.79 6.35 23.61
N ARG A 28 20.42 7.45 24.06
CA ARG A 28 19.69 8.65 24.52
C ARG A 28 18.73 9.10 23.42
N ARG A 29 17.49 9.40 23.82
CA ARG A 29 16.44 9.96 22.97
C ARG A 29 16.16 11.39 23.40
N PHE A 30 15.76 12.23 22.46
CA PHE A 30 15.35 13.58 22.75
C PHE A 30 13.85 13.62 23.03
N GLU A 31 13.43 14.64 23.77
CA GLU A 31 12.01 14.91 24.01
C GLU A 31 11.59 16.06 23.08
N GLY A 32 10.56 15.80 22.29
CA GLY A 32 9.79 16.82 21.57
C GLY A 32 8.52 17.17 22.33
N ASP A 33 7.64 17.96 21.72
CA ASP A 33 6.35 18.28 22.32
C ASP A 33 5.39 17.09 22.35
N HIS A 34 5.66 16.07 21.53
CA HIS A 34 5.07 14.74 21.67
C HIS A 34 6.16 13.71 21.76
N MET A 35 5.87 12.64 22.47
CA MET A 35 6.67 11.43 22.48
C MET A 35 5.81 10.32 21.92
N LEU A 36 6.20 9.75 20.77
CA LEU A 36 5.46 8.64 20.17
C LEU A 36 5.37 7.46 21.15
N THR A 37 4.16 6.99 21.43
CA THR A 37 3.88 5.94 22.41
C THR A 37 3.51 4.61 21.75
N GLN A 38 3.55 3.51 22.51
CA GLN A 38 3.09 2.21 22.02
C GLN A 38 1.66 2.29 21.50
N GLN A 39 0.77 2.98 22.21
CA GLN A 39 -0.63 3.11 21.83
C GLN A 39 -0.80 3.91 20.53
N ASP A 40 0.04 4.91 20.26
CA ASP A 40 0.00 5.61 18.98
C ASP A 40 0.27 4.64 17.80
N VAL A 41 1.14 3.64 18.00
CA VAL A 41 1.47 2.60 17.01
C VAL A 41 0.34 1.56 16.90
N ILE A 42 -0.08 0.97 18.03
CA ILE A 42 -1.04 -0.14 18.05
C ILE A 42 -2.44 0.33 17.68
N GLU A 43 -2.91 1.41 18.28
CA GLU A 43 -4.22 1.98 17.97
C GLU A 43 -4.19 2.78 16.65
N GLN A 44 -3.03 2.93 16.01
CA GLN A 44 -2.83 3.70 14.77
C GLN A 44 -3.45 5.10 14.91
N ARG A 45 -3.09 5.82 15.98
CA ARG A 45 -3.75 7.08 16.33
C ARG A 45 -3.54 8.11 15.22
N VAL A 46 -4.63 8.80 14.88
CA VAL A 46 -4.60 9.88 13.91
C VAL A 46 -3.98 11.11 14.56
N HIS A 47 -3.01 11.70 13.89
CA HIS A 47 -2.38 12.95 14.29
C HIS A 47 -2.60 14.00 13.20
N PRO A 48 -3.17 15.18 13.52
CA PRO A 48 -3.42 16.22 12.52
C PRO A 48 -2.12 16.76 11.91
N ASP A 49 -1.01 16.65 12.64
CA ASP A 49 0.32 17.05 12.21
C ASP A 49 1.19 15.85 11.79
N ALA A 50 0.59 14.72 11.37
CA ALA A 50 1.34 13.61 10.80
C ALA A 50 2.15 14.07 9.57
N VAL A 51 3.45 13.77 9.56
CA VAL A 51 4.35 14.12 8.43
C VAL A 51 5.12 12.90 7.91
N ALA A 52 5.02 11.78 8.61
CA ALA A 52 5.67 10.54 8.27
C ALA A 52 4.79 9.33 8.62
N VAL A 53 5.09 8.17 8.04
CA VAL A 53 4.39 6.90 8.28
C VAL A 53 5.35 5.81 8.75
N GLY A 54 4.88 4.96 9.67
CA GLY A 54 5.55 3.72 10.08
C GLY A 54 4.64 2.51 9.91
N GLY A 55 5.24 1.34 9.66
CA GLY A 55 4.51 0.08 9.49
C GLY A 55 5.31 -1.15 9.94
N TRP A 56 6.46 -0.95 10.59
CA TRP A 56 7.27 -2.05 11.12
C TRP A 56 6.68 -2.55 12.45
N SER A 57 6.98 -3.80 12.84
CA SER A 57 6.61 -4.30 14.16
C SER A 57 7.36 -3.57 15.29
N LEU A 58 6.84 -3.64 16.50
CA LEU A 58 7.57 -3.29 17.71
C LEU A 58 8.66 -4.36 17.93
N ASP A 59 9.84 -4.13 17.34
CA ASP A 59 11.02 -5.02 17.42
C ASP A 59 11.83 -4.74 18.69
N LEU A 60 11.46 -5.43 19.78
CA LEU A 60 12.00 -5.23 21.13
C LEU A 60 13.03 -6.30 21.49
N HIS A 61 14.16 -5.86 22.04
CA HIS A 61 15.31 -6.70 22.37
C HIS A 61 15.60 -6.59 23.87
N PRO A 62 15.94 -7.70 24.56
CA PRO A 62 16.33 -7.64 25.96
C PRO A 62 17.54 -6.72 26.18
N SER A 63 17.53 -5.95 27.27
CA SER A 63 18.63 -5.04 27.65
C SER A 63 19.95 -5.78 27.88
N ASP A 64 19.87 -7.02 28.36
CA ASP A 64 21.02 -7.84 28.73
C ASP A 64 21.65 -8.54 27.51
N ALA A 65 21.11 -8.25 26.31
CA ALA A 65 21.59 -8.73 25.02
C ALA A 65 21.80 -10.26 25.02
N ILE A 66 23.00 -10.73 24.64
CA ILE A 66 23.33 -12.16 24.53
C ILE A 66 23.34 -12.89 25.88
N TYR A 67 23.31 -12.18 27.01
CA TYR A 67 23.27 -12.76 28.36
C TYR A 67 21.84 -12.97 28.87
N SER A 68 20.83 -12.52 28.13
CA SER A 68 19.42 -12.68 28.49
C SER A 68 18.97 -14.11 28.28
N GLU A 69 18.28 -14.69 29.27
CA GLU A 69 17.55 -15.97 29.14
C GLU A 69 16.20 -15.82 28.40
N LYS A 70 15.71 -14.57 28.23
CA LYS A 70 14.50 -14.27 27.46
C LYS A 70 14.73 -14.46 25.97
N THR A 71 13.64 -14.59 25.22
CA THR A 71 13.67 -14.59 23.74
C THR A 71 14.52 -13.41 23.24
N PRO A 72 15.46 -13.63 22.30
CA PRO A 72 16.36 -12.58 21.82
C PRO A 72 15.63 -11.40 21.18
N CYS A 73 14.39 -11.59 20.75
CA CYS A 73 13.56 -10.58 20.14
C CYS A 73 12.07 -10.91 20.35
N ASN A 74 11.29 -9.90 20.75
CA ASN A 74 9.84 -9.94 20.71
C ASN A 74 9.35 -8.98 19.62
N GLN A 75 8.49 -9.46 18.73
CA GLN A 75 7.92 -8.66 17.64
C GLN A 75 6.41 -8.63 17.76
N TRP A 76 5.85 -7.41 17.86
CA TRP A 76 4.42 -7.18 17.90
C TRP A 76 4.00 -6.24 16.79
N HIS A 77 3.03 -6.63 15.98
CA HIS A 77 2.54 -5.87 14.84
C HIS A 77 1.28 -5.07 15.22
N SER A 78 1.12 -3.91 14.59
CA SER A 78 -0.18 -3.23 14.45
C SER A 78 -0.92 -3.80 13.24
N LYS A 79 -2.25 -3.69 13.20
CA LYS A 79 -3.10 -4.16 12.09
C LYS A 79 -2.92 -3.37 10.78
N GLY A 80 -2.24 -2.23 10.84
CA GLY A 80 -1.89 -1.43 9.69
C GLY A 80 -0.82 -0.40 10.03
N VAL A 81 -0.67 0.61 9.18
CA VAL A 81 0.32 1.68 9.34
C VAL A 81 -0.12 2.73 10.37
N TYR A 82 0.84 3.48 10.91
CA TYR A 82 0.61 4.58 11.86
C TYR A 82 1.32 5.85 11.41
N GLY A 83 0.77 7.01 11.77
CA GLY A 83 1.38 8.31 11.50
C GLY A 83 2.41 8.70 12.57
N ILE A 84 3.49 9.37 12.16
CA ILE A 84 4.46 10.00 13.05
C ILE A 84 4.23 11.52 12.99
N PRO A 85 3.82 12.14 14.11
CA PRO A 85 3.49 13.56 14.13
C PRO A 85 4.74 14.43 14.12
N TYR A 86 4.65 15.61 13.51
CA TYR A 86 5.74 16.57 13.35
C TYR A 86 6.36 17.00 14.68
N ARG A 87 5.53 17.13 15.73
CA ARG A 87 5.95 17.38 17.11
C ARG A 87 6.90 16.34 17.73
N CYS A 88 7.11 15.18 17.09
CA CYS A 88 8.17 14.24 17.46
C CYS A 88 9.56 14.65 16.92
N SER A 89 9.61 15.56 15.96
CA SER A 89 10.78 15.82 15.11
C SER A 89 11.54 17.10 15.45
N TYR A 90 11.27 17.72 16.60
CA TYR A 90 12.05 18.86 17.11
C TYR A 90 12.20 18.80 18.63
N SER A 91 13.21 19.49 19.15
CA SER A 91 13.50 19.52 20.58
C SER A 91 12.47 20.35 21.34
N ARG A 92 11.97 19.84 22.46
CA ARG A 92 11.11 20.56 23.39
C ARG A 92 11.82 21.78 23.99
N ASN A 93 13.11 21.65 24.28
CA ASN A 93 13.86 22.60 25.12
C ASN A 93 14.87 23.46 24.35
N ILE A 94 15.26 23.06 23.13
CA ILE A 94 16.17 23.85 22.27
C ILE A 94 15.36 24.32 21.06
N SER A 95 15.02 25.60 21.06
CA SER A 95 13.99 26.16 20.18
C SER A 95 14.31 26.11 18.69
N ASN A 96 15.59 25.98 18.32
CA ASN A 96 16.08 25.92 16.93
C ASN A 96 16.69 24.56 16.55
N LEU A 97 16.34 23.47 17.27
CA LEU A 97 16.90 22.14 17.02
C LEU A 97 15.85 21.16 16.47
N PHE A 98 16.09 20.67 15.26
CA PHE A 98 15.38 19.54 14.67
C PHE A 98 15.95 18.19 15.11
N LEU A 99 15.10 17.17 15.07
CA LEU A 99 15.40 15.76 15.36
C LEU A 99 14.92 14.92 14.18
N ALA A 100 15.78 14.08 13.60
CA ALA A 100 15.43 13.26 12.45
C ALA A 100 15.98 11.82 12.57
N GLY A 101 15.28 10.87 11.96
CA GLY A 101 15.66 9.46 12.00
C GLY A 101 15.58 8.85 13.40
N ARG A 102 16.65 8.17 13.83
CA ARG A 102 16.65 7.40 15.09
C ARG A 102 16.66 8.24 16.38
N ILE A 103 16.72 9.57 16.28
CA ILE A 103 16.80 10.47 17.45
C ILE A 103 15.50 11.24 17.72
N ILE A 104 14.43 10.96 16.95
CA ILE A 104 13.11 11.57 17.20
C ILE A 104 12.56 11.21 18.59
N SER A 105 11.60 11.99 19.04
CA SER A 105 10.93 11.80 20.32
C SER A 105 9.98 10.61 20.29
N ALA A 106 10.43 9.50 20.87
CA ALA A 106 9.69 8.26 20.97
C ALA A 106 9.95 7.56 22.31
N SER A 107 8.91 6.91 22.84
CA SER A 107 9.02 6.00 23.99
C SER A 107 9.87 4.78 23.63
N HIS A 108 10.37 4.07 24.64
CA HIS A 108 11.18 2.87 24.43
C HIS A 108 10.50 1.85 23.51
N VAL A 109 9.21 1.59 23.72
CA VAL A 109 8.48 0.60 22.94
C VAL A 109 8.22 1.09 21.50
N ALA A 110 7.68 2.29 21.32
CA ALA A 110 7.39 2.83 19.98
C ALA A 110 8.65 3.02 19.13
N PHE A 111 9.79 3.28 19.77
CA PHE A 111 11.09 3.33 19.12
C PHE A 111 11.43 2.00 18.42
N GLY A 112 10.99 0.86 18.98
CA GLY A 112 11.14 -0.47 18.38
C GLY A 112 10.64 -0.55 16.93
N SER A 113 9.60 0.23 16.58
CA SER A 113 9.04 0.30 15.23
C SER A 113 9.53 1.50 14.42
N SER A 114 9.56 2.70 15.01
CA SER A 114 9.87 3.94 14.27
C SER A 114 11.34 4.09 13.85
N ARG A 115 12.26 3.31 14.44
CA ARG A 115 13.71 3.40 14.19
C ARG A 115 14.21 2.75 12.90
N VAL A 116 13.34 2.13 12.11
CA VAL A 116 13.72 1.42 10.89
C VAL A 116 14.08 2.40 9.78
N MET A 117 15.06 2.02 8.94
CA MET A 117 15.73 2.95 8.03
C MET A 117 14.79 3.63 7.02
N LEU A 118 13.80 2.92 6.49
CA LEU A 118 12.83 3.50 5.56
C LEU A 118 11.94 4.55 6.26
N THR A 119 11.44 4.25 7.46
CA THR A 119 10.70 5.20 8.30
C THR A 119 11.57 6.40 8.69
N CYS A 120 12.85 6.16 9.01
CA CYS A 120 13.81 7.23 9.32
C CYS A 120 14.07 8.14 8.11
N ALA A 121 14.26 7.57 6.92
CA ALA A 121 14.45 8.33 5.68
C ALA A 121 13.21 9.17 5.38
N HIS A 122 12.04 8.58 5.54
CA HIS A 122 10.76 9.25 5.35
C HIS A 122 10.54 10.42 6.32
N GLY A 123 10.86 10.25 7.60
CA GLY A 123 10.86 11.34 8.59
C GLY A 123 11.94 12.40 8.33
N ALA A 124 13.11 12.02 7.81
CA ALA A 124 14.18 12.96 7.45
C ALA A 124 13.78 13.87 6.29
N THR A 125 13.07 13.35 5.27
CA THR A 125 12.48 14.16 4.19
C THR A 125 11.53 15.22 4.76
N ALA A 126 10.65 14.83 5.69
CA ALA A 126 9.76 15.76 6.37
C ALA A 126 10.49 16.87 7.11
N VAL A 127 11.54 16.52 7.88
CA VAL A 127 12.36 17.50 8.59
C VAL A 127 13.11 18.44 7.66
N GLY A 128 13.69 17.91 6.57
CA GLY A 128 14.39 18.72 5.58
C GLY A 128 13.49 19.77 4.93
N MET A 129 12.28 19.37 4.54
CA MET A 129 11.28 20.29 3.97
C MET A 129 10.77 21.30 5.01
N ALA A 130 10.54 20.86 6.24
CA ALA A 130 10.16 21.75 7.34
C ALA A 130 11.23 22.80 7.63
N ALA A 131 12.51 22.42 7.62
CA ALA A 131 13.62 23.36 7.79
C ALA A 131 13.66 24.42 6.68
N ALA A 132 13.39 24.03 5.42
CA ALA A 132 13.28 24.97 4.32
C ALA A 132 12.11 25.95 4.50
N HIS A 133 10.95 25.49 4.96
CA HIS A 133 9.81 26.35 5.28
C HIS A 133 10.13 27.30 6.44
N CYS A 134 10.75 26.80 7.52
CA CYS A 134 11.20 27.62 8.63
C CYS A 134 12.14 28.75 8.18
N GLN A 135 13.13 28.42 7.33
CA GLN A 135 14.08 29.41 6.81
C GLN A 135 13.40 30.45 5.92
N ARG A 136 12.48 30.02 5.05
CA ARG A 136 11.73 30.92 4.14
C ARG A 136 10.85 31.89 4.92
N ASP A 137 10.15 31.40 5.94
CA ASP A 137 9.09 32.13 6.63
C ASP A 137 9.57 32.80 7.94
N GLY A 138 10.86 32.69 8.26
CA GLY A 138 11.43 33.24 9.49
C GLY A 138 10.92 32.57 10.77
N LEU A 139 10.60 31.28 10.70
CA LEU A 139 10.02 30.49 11.79
C LEU A 139 11.07 29.61 12.47
N LEU A 140 10.82 29.32 13.75
CA LEU A 140 11.46 28.21 14.46
C LEU A 140 10.65 26.91 14.25
N PRO A 141 11.24 25.71 14.42
CA PRO A 141 10.57 24.41 14.25
C PRO A 141 9.14 24.36 14.80
N ARG A 142 8.96 24.71 16.08
CA ARG A 142 7.65 24.72 16.75
C ARG A 142 6.61 25.61 16.03
N GLY A 143 7.03 26.68 15.36
CA GLY A 143 6.14 27.61 14.68
C GLY A 143 5.40 27.03 13.46
N LEU A 144 5.80 25.84 12.97
CA LEU A 144 5.10 25.12 11.90
C LEU A 144 3.90 24.29 12.40
N THR A 145 3.70 24.12 13.71
CA THR A 145 2.56 23.36 14.24
C THR A 145 1.21 24.06 14.08
N GLU A 146 1.22 25.34 13.71
CA GLU A 146 -0.02 26.07 13.40
C GLU A 146 -0.75 25.40 12.21
N PRO A 147 -2.08 25.18 12.28
CA PRO A 147 -2.81 24.36 11.32
C PRO A 147 -2.56 24.71 9.85
N GLU A 148 -2.63 25.99 9.48
CA GLU A 148 -2.43 26.43 8.08
C GLU A 148 -1.02 26.13 7.57
N ARG A 149 0.00 26.30 8.44
CA ARG A 149 1.40 26.04 8.11
C ARG A 149 1.69 24.54 8.03
N MET A 150 1.06 23.77 8.91
CA MET A 150 1.12 22.31 8.88
C MET A 150 0.50 21.75 7.60
N THR A 151 -0.69 22.23 7.23
CA THR A 151 -1.32 21.89 5.95
C THR A 151 -0.40 22.24 4.78
N ALA A 152 0.20 23.43 4.77
CA ALA A 152 1.15 23.81 3.72
C ALA A 152 2.37 22.88 3.64
N LEU A 153 2.92 22.43 4.78
CA LEU A 153 4.00 21.45 4.84
C LEU A 153 3.55 20.07 4.33
N GLN A 154 2.40 19.57 4.79
CA GLN A 154 1.85 18.28 4.36
C GLN A 154 1.53 18.26 2.86
N THR A 155 0.97 19.34 2.32
CA THR A 155 0.74 19.52 0.88
C THR A 155 2.06 19.48 0.11
N ALA A 156 3.08 20.21 0.56
CA ALA A 156 4.39 20.20 -0.09
C ALA A 156 5.05 18.79 -0.04
N LEU A 157 4.90 18.08 1.07
CA LEU A 157 5.40 16.71 1.24
C LEU A 157 4.66 15.74 0.32
N ASN A 158 3.34 15.77 0.30
CA ASN A 158 2.53 14.90 -0.56
C ASN A 158 2.75 15.20 -2.04
N ARG A 159 2.95 16.47 -2.43
CA ARG A 159 3.41 16.81 -3.78
C ARG A 159 4.71 16.09 -4.11
N ALA A 160 5.67 16.04 -3.19
CA ALA A 160 6.94 15.35 -3.36
C ALA A 160 6.84 13.80 -3.29
N GLY A 161 5.64 13.24 -3.11
CA GLY A 161 5.44 11.78 -3.06
C GLY A 161 5.56 11.17 -1.67
N GLN A 162 5.48 11.98 -0.60
CA GLN A 162 5.51 11.47 0.78
C GLN A 162 4.41 10.43 1.00
N GLY A 163 3.15 10.72 0.62
CA GLY A 163 2.05 9.77 0.80
C GLY A 163 1.72 9.58 2.28
N ILE A 164 1.51 10.70 2.97
CA ILE A 164 1.14 10.72 4.39
C ILE A 164 -0.21 10.03 4.57
N SER A 165 -0.25 9.02 5.44
CA SER A 165 -1.49 8.28 5.73
C SER A 165 -2.55 9.22 6.32
N GLY A 166 -3.77 9.16 5.80
CA GLY A 166 -4.88 9.99 6.26
C GLY A 166 -4.87 11.45 5.77
N VAL A 167 -3.89 11.85 4.94
CA VAL A 167 -3.81 13.21 4.39
C VAL A 167 -3.77 13.15 2.86
N PRO A 168 -4.90 13.38 2.15
CA PRO A 168 -4.91 13.46 0.70
C PRO A 168 -4.27 14.76 0.20
N LEU A 169 -3.80 14.78 -1.04
CA LEU A 169 -3.44 16.01 -1.73
C LEU A 169 -4.71 16.66 -2.31
N ALA A 170 -5.11 17.81 -1.77
CA ALA A 170 -6.31 18.53 -2.19
C ALA A 170 -6.13 20.05 -2.08
N GLY A 171 -6.86 20.81 -2.91
CA GLY A 171 -6.94 22.27 -2.78
C GLY A 171 -5.62 23.00 -3.01
N ASP A 172 -4.73 22.41 -3.82
CA ASP A 172 -3.37 22.91 -4.02
C ASP A 172 -3.23 23.74 -5.32
N GLY A 173 -4.34 24.04 -5.99
CA GLY A 173 -4.36 24.76 -7.26
C GLY A 173 -4.22 23.85 -8.48
N ASP A 174 -4.53 22.56 -8.33
CA ASP A 174 -4.62 21.61 -9.43
C ASP A 174 -5.77 21.97 -10.39
N LEU A 175 -5.42 22.40 -11.60
CA LEU A 175 -6.35 22.75 -12.67
C LEU A 175 -7.16 21.53 -13.12
N ALA A 176 -6.66 20.30 -12.94
CA ALA A 176 -7.37 19.08 -13.31
C ALA A 176 -8.68 18.89 -12.52
N GLU A 177 -8.80 19.45 -11.31
CA GLU A 177 -10.02 19.40 -10.49
C GLU A 177 -11.21 20.06 -11.21
N SER A 178 -10.95 21.12 -11.99
CA SER A 178 -11.96 21.89 -12.72
C SER A 178 -12.27 21.39 -14.13
N ALA A 179 -11.46 20.46 -14.65
CA ALA A 179 -11.67 19.91 -15.98
C ALA A 179 -12.90 18.99 -16.02
N THR A 180 -13.50 18.82 -17.19
CA THR A 180 -14.31 17.64 -17.52
C THR A 180 -13.34 16.52 -17.91
N LEU A 181 -13.40 15.38 -17.22
CA LEU A 181 -12.56 14.21 -17.48
C LEU A 181 -13.35 13.10 -18.15
N THR A 182 -12.80 12.56 -19.22
CA THR A 182 -13.30 11.36 -19.89
C THR A 182 -12.17 10.38 -20.17
N ALA A 183 -12.44 9.09 -20.12
CA ALA A 183 -11.50 8.04 -20.54
C ALA A 183 -12.00 7.38 -21.84
N SER A 184 -11.08 6.89 -22.67
CA SER A 184 -11.39 6.08 -23.86
C SER A 184 -12.11 4.78 -23.47
N SER A 185 -11.69 4.19 -22.35
CA SER A 185 -12.30 3.04 -21.72
C SER A 185 -12.02 3.04 -20.22
N THR A 186 -12.80 2.27 -19.47
CA THR A 186 -12.62 2.04 -18.04
C THR A 186 -12.77 0.55 -17.79
N TYR A 187 -11.87 -0.04 -17.00
CA TYR A 187 -11.97 -1.42 -16.58
C TYR A 187 -13.07 -1.58 -15.53
N GLU A 188 -14.05 -2.43 -15.81
CA GLU A 188 -15.02 -2.89 -14.83
C GLU A 188 -14.71 -4.35 -14.49
N LEU A 189 -14.44 -4.64 -13.22
CA LEU A 189 -14.07 -5.99 -12.79
C LEU A 189 -15.28 -6.90 -12.87
N THR A 190 -15.34 -7.67 -13.95
CA THR A 190 -16.41 -8.64 -14.24
C THR A 190 -15.92 -10.08 -14.09
N ALA A 191 -14.67 -10.34 -14.48
CA ALA A 191 -14.06 -11.65 -14.34
C ALA A 191 -12.54 -11.56 -14.31
N LEU A 192 -11.94 -12.56 -13.66
CA LEU A 192 -10.53 -12.93 -13.76
C LEU A 192 -10.49 -14.37 -14.27
N ALA A 193 -9.89 -14.60 -15.43
CA ALA A 193 -9.94 -15.88 -16.11
C ALA A 193 -9.23 -16.99 -15.31
N ALA A 194 -9.74 -18.22 -15.40
CA ALA A 194 -9.11 -19.42 -14.84
C ALA A 194 -8.00 -19.94 -15.78
N ASP A 195 -6.96 -19.13 -15.96
CA ASP A 195 -5.83 -19.40 -16.84
C ASP A 195 -4.48 -19.50 -16.10
N GLY A 196 -4.49 -19.37 -14.78
CA GLY A 196 -3.33 -19.48 -13.90
C GLY A 196 -3.14 -20.88 -13.30
N ILE A 197 -2.45 -20.93 -12.16
CA ILE A 197 -2.21 -22.15 -11.41
C ILE A 197 -3.46 -22.60 -10.65
N TRP A 198 -3.45 -23.85 -10.17
CA TRP A 198 -4.34 -24.30 -9.10
C TRP A 198 -3.66 -24.08 -7.76
N LEU A 199 -4.36 -23.46 -6.82
CA LEU A 199 -3.86 -23.15 -5.49
C LEU A 199 -4.57 -24.01 -4.45
N ASP A 200 -3.80 -24.82 -3.72
CA ASP A 200 -4.33 -25.62 -2.62
C ASP A 200 -4.82 -24.75 -1.45
N LEU A 201 -5.81 -25.25 -0.72
CA LEU A 201 -6.37 -24.63 0.47
C LEU A 201 -5.82 -25.21 1.78
N THR A 202 -4.58 -25.74 1.77
CA THR A 202 -3.87 -26.17 2.99
C THR A 202 -3.81 -25.06 4.04
N CYS A 203 -3.79 -23.80 3.58
CA CYS A 203 -4.07 -22.64 4.42
C CYS A 203 -5.17 -21.78 3.77
N PRO A 204 -6.00 -21.10 4.59
CA PRO A 204 -7.01 -20.19 4.07
C PRO A 204 -6.41 -19.12 3.15
N VAL A 205 -7.12 -18.85 2.05
CA VAL A 205 -6.78 -17.81 1.07
C VAL A 205 -7.94 -16.82 0.97
N ALA A 206 -7.64 -15.56 0.71
CA ALA A 206 -8.66 -14.57 0.42
C ALA A 206 -8.29 -13.75 -0.82
N GLN A 207 -9.27 -13.49 -1.69
CA GLN A 207 -9.13 -12.46 -2.72
C GLN A 207 -9.57 -11.12 -2.13
N MET A 208 -8.71 -10.10 -2.22
CA MET A 208 -9.12 -8.73 -1.92
C MET A 208 -9.96 -8.17 -3.07
N LEU A 209 -11.08 -7.54 -2.71
CA LEU A 209 -12.04 -6.94 -3.63
C LEU A 209 -12.35 -5.50 -3.19
N PRO A 210 -12.18 -4.49 -4.05
CA PRO A 210 -12.60 -3.12 -3.75
C PRO A 210 -14.13 -3.01 -3.85
N LEU A 211 -14.81 -2.98 -2.72
CA LEU A 211 -16.28 -2.98 -2.65
C LEU A 211 -16.80 -1.58 -2.31
N ALA A 212 -17.91 -1.20 -2.95
CA ALA A 212 -18.74 -0.05 -2.62
C ALA A 212 -20.06 -0.50 -1.95
N PRO A 213 -20.74 0.39 -1.19
CA PRO A 213 -21.95 0.05 -0.46
C PRO A 213 -23.12 -0.49 -1.30
N GLU A 214 -23.14 -0.21 -2.60
CA GLU A 214 -24.11 -0.69 -3.58
C GLU A 214 -23.80 -2.09 -4.12
N ASP A 215 -22.57 -2.58 -3.99
CA ASP A 215 -22.15 -3.83 -4.61
C ASP A 215 -22.80 -5.03 -3.92
N ARG A 216 -23.59 -5.82 -4.66
CA ARG A 216 -24.15 -7.12 -4.22
C ARG A 216 -23.99 -8.21 -5.30
N PRO A 217 -22.79 -8.42 -5.87
CA PRO A 217 -22.61 -9.45 -6.88
C PRO A 217 -22.68 -10.86 -6.26
N THR A 218 -23.05 -11.83 -7.09
CA THR A 218 -22.73 -13.23 -6.87
C THR A 218 -21.36 -13.51 -7.47
N LEU A 219 -20.46 -14.09 -6.67
CA LEU A 219 -19.13 -14.49 -7.09
C LEU A 219 -19.13 -15.97 -7.45
N SER A 220 -18.74 -16.28 -8.67
CA SER A 220 -18.53 -17.64 -9.16
C SER A 220 -17.04 -17.96 -9.13
N LEU A 221 -16.67 -19.02 -8.43
CA LEU A 221 -15.30 -19.51 -8.30
C LEU A 221 -15.20 -20.90 -8.92
N THR A 222 -14.13 -21.16 -9.67
CA THR A 222 -13.80 -22.49 -10.14
C THR A 222 -12.93 -23.19 -9.10
N VAL A 223 -13.41 -24.30 -8.57
CA VAL A 223 -12.72 -25.12 -7.57
C VAL A 223 -12.63 -26.56 -8.04
N ARG A 224 -11.66 -27.29 -7.50
CA ARG A 224 -11.52 -28.74 -7.70
C ARG A 224 -11.37 -29.41 -6.34
N ALA A 225 -12.05 -30.54 -6.15
CA ALA A 225 -11.88 -31.37 -4.96
C ALA A 225 -11.37 -32.76 -5.34
N ALA A 226 -10.42 -33.30 -4.59
CA ALA A 226 -9.92 -34.66 -4.77
C ALA A 226 -10.95 -35.72 -4.34
N GLU A 227 -11.76 -35.40 -3.32
CA GLU A 227 -12.79 -36.26 -2.75
C GLU A 227 -13.98 -35.42 -2.24
N PRO A 228 -15.14 -36.02 -1.93
CA PRO A 228 -16.26 -35.29 -1.35
C PRO A 228 -15.88 -34.62 -0.02
N CYS A 229 -16.00 -33.30 0.03
CA CYS A 229 -15.56 -32.48 1.17
C CYS A 229 -16.44 -31.22 1.31
N GLN A 230 -16.07 -30.30 2.20
CA GLN A 230 -16.81 -29.06 2.44
C GLN A 230 -15.88 -27.86 2.29
N LEU A 231 -16.28 -26.90 1.46
CA LEU A 231 -15.64 -25.58 1.34
C LEU A 231 -16.48 -24.54 2.08
N ARG A 232 -15.88 -23.79 3.00
CA ARG A 232 -16.53 -22.62 3.59
C ARG A 232 -15.99 -21.35 2.94
N ILE A 233 -16.89 -20.47 2.51
CA ILE A 233 -16.56 -19.17 1.93
C ILE A 233 -17.17 -18.08 2.81
N ALA A 234 -16.40 -17.05 3.12
CA ALA A 234 -16.87 -15.89 3.87
C ALA A 234 -16.40 -14.60 3.21
N LEU A 235 -17.26 -13.59 3.15
CA LEU A 235 -16.85 -12.22 2.90
C LEU A 235 -16.57 -11.54 4.23
N GLN A 236 -15.34 -11.08 4.40
CA GLN A 236 -14.88 -10.40 5.62
C GLN A 236 -14.33 -9.02 5.31
N VAL A 237 -14.30 -8.14 6.30
CA VAL A 237 -13.72 -6.79 6.21
C VAL A 237 -12.84 -6.52 7.43
N SER A 238 -11.95 -5.54 7.31
CA SER A 238 -11.26 -4.98 8.47
C SER A 238 -12.17 -4.07 9.28
N ASP A 239 -11.94 -4.03 10.59
CA ASP A 239 -12.70 -3.15 11.49
C ASP A 239 -12.40 -1.67 11.18
N LYS A 240 -11.12 -1.36 10.95
CA LYS A 240 -10.69 -0.06 10.40
C LYS A 240 -10.61 -0.15 8.88
N VAL A 241 -11.26 0.80 8.20
CA VAL A 241 -11.39 0.88 6.73
C VAL A 241 -10.06 0.74 5.98
N ALA A 242 -8.98 1.33 6.50
CA ALA A 242 -7.67 1.36 5.84
C ALA A 242 -6.72 0.22 6.26
N ASN A 243 -7.20 -0.75 7.04
CA ASN A 243 -6.43 -1.94 7.39
C ASN A 243 -6.66 -3.07 6.38
N PHE A 244 -5.78 -4.06 6.41
CA PHE A 244 -5.80 -5.20 5.49
C PHE A 244 -5.86 -6.55 6.22
N THR A 245 -6.69 -6.62 7.26
CA THR A 245 -6.91 -7.83 8.06
C THR A 245 -8.39 -8.21 8.01
N PRO A 246 -8.76 -9.43 7.57
CA PRO A 246 -10.13 -9.93 7.66
C PRO A 246 -10.51 -10.14 9.14
N GLU A 247 -11.45 -9.35 9.67
CA GLU A 247 -11.83 -9.38 11.09
C GLU A 247 -13.34 -9.61 11.26
N THR A 248 -14.15 -8.78 10.59
CA THR A 248 -15.60 -8.83 10.69
C THR A 248 -16.19 -9.58 9.50
N THR A 249 -16.94 -10.67 9.77
CA THR A 249 -17.67 -11.42 8.74
C THR A 249 -18.98 -10.71 8.38
N LEU A 250 -19.16 -10.39 7.10
CA LEU A 250 -20.40 -9.82 6.57
C LEU A 250 -21.40 -10.89 6.16
N CYS A 251 -20.93 -11.93 5.46
CA CYS A 251 -21.71 -13.11 5.13
C CYS A 251 -20.80 -14.32 4.95
N GLU A 252 -21.34 -15.51 5.20
CA GLU A 252 -20.63 -16.77 4.99
C GLU A 252 -21.57 -17.89 4.58
N GLN A 253 -21.03 -18.88 3.88
CA GLN A 253 -21.76 -20.06 3.44
C GLN A 253 -20.81 -21.27 3.32
N ALA A 254 -21.34 -22.45 3.61
CA ALA A 254 -20.65 -23.72 3.37
C ALA A 254 -21.23 -24.44 2.15
N PHE A 255 -20.35 -25.03 1.35
CA PHE A 255 -20.66 -25.71 0.10
C PHE A 255 -20.15 -27.14 0.17
N ALA A 256 -21.04 -28.11 -0.09
CA ALA A 256 -20.63 -29.50 -0.29
C ALA A 256 -19.99 -29.64 -1.68
N LEU A 257 -18.77 -30.17 -1.73
CA LEU A 257 -18.05 -30.43 -2.97
C LEU A 257 -18.15 -31.90 -3.35
N SER A 258 -18.27 -32.17 -4.65
CA SER A 258 -18.07 -33.51 -5.20
C SER A 258 -16.63 -33.62 -5.72
N ALA A 259 -16.11 -34.84 -5.83
CA ALA A 259 -14.81 -35.06 -6.47
C ALA A 259 -14.84 -34.56 -7.93
N GLY A 260 -13.79 -33.83 -8.34
CA GLY A 260 -13.68 -33.21 -9.65
C GLY A 260 -13.80 -31.68 -9.63
N GLU A 261 -13.82 -31.08 -10.82
CA GLU A 261 -13.95 -29.64 -11.02
C GLU A 261 -15.40 -29.20 -11.01
N GLN A 262 -15.67 -28.08 -10.33
CA GLN A 262 -17.01 -27.51 -10.22
C GLN A 262 -16.97 -26.00 -9.97
N ILE A 263 -18.09 -25.33 -10.26
CA ILE A 263 -18.26 -23.90 -10.02
C ILE A 263 -19.09 -23.70 -8.75
N ILE A 264 -18.58 -22.87 -7.84
CA ILE A 264 -19.29 -22.44 -6.64
C ILE A 264 -19.77 -21.01 -6.81
N ALA A 265 -21.08 -20.79 -6.62
CA ALA A 265 -21.69 -19.47 -6.65
C ALA A 265 -21.95 -18.99 -5.21
N PHE A 266 -21.28 -17.91 -4.82
CA PHE A 266 -21.38 -17.27 -3.51
C PHE A 266 -22.06 -15.89 -3.64
N PRO A 267 -23.34 -15.74 -3.25
CA PRO A 267 -24.02 -14.45 -3.29
C PRO A 267 -23.57 -13.55 -2.12
N ILE A 268 -23.18 -12.30 -2.41
CA ILE A 268 -22.98 -11.28 -1.37
C ILE A 268 -24.34 -10.83 -0.84
N GLY A 269 -24.77 -11.43 0.29
CA GLY A 269 -26.03 -11.09 0.95
C GLY A 269 -25.98 -9.77 1.75
N THR A 270 -24.80 -9.38 2.26
CA THR A 270 -24.57 -8.13 2.98
C THR A 270 -23.26 -7.53 2.47
N SER A 271 -23.26 -6.25 2.11
CA SER A 271 -22.06 -5.56 1.65
C SER A 271 -21.54 -4.60 2.70
N VAL A 272 -20.50 -3.89 2.31
CA VAL A 272 -19.83 -2.85 3.09
C VAL A 272 -20.73 -1.65 3.33
N ASP A 273 -20.48 -0.93 4.40
CA ASP A 273 -21.14 0.32 4.80
C ASP A 273 -20.48 1.56 4.17
N THR A 274 -19.22 1.46 3.79
CA THR A 274 -18.41 2.50 3.14
C THR A 274 -17.41 1.84 2.19
N PRO A 275 -16.97 2.52 1.11
CA PRO A 275 -15.96 1.97 0.22
C PRO A 275 -14.73 1.46 0.98
N ARG A 276 -14.44 0.16 0.83
CA ARG A 276 -13.32 -0.52 1.49
C ARG A 276 -12.98 -1.82 0.78
N TYR A 277 -11.83 -2.39 1.12
CA TYR A 277 -11.51 -3.75 0.70
C TYR A 277 -12.33 -4.78 1.50
N GLY A 278 -13.01 -5.66 0.77
CA GLY A 278 -13.55 -6.92 1.26
C GLY A 278 -12.60 -8.07 0.94
N PHE A 279 -12.62 -9.09 1.79
CA PHE A 279 -11.81 -10.30 1.68
C PHE A 279 -12.74 -11.47 1.44
N LEU A 280 -12.70 -12.03 0.22
CA LEU A 280 -13.41 -13.27 -0.11
C LEU A 280 -12.57 -14.45 0.39
N CYS A 281 -12.74 -14.81 1.66
CA CYS A 281 -11.97 -15.83 2.36
C CYS A 281 -12.52 -17.23 2.05
N LEU A 282 -11.66 -18.12 1.55
CA LEU A 282 -11.91 -19.53 1.30
C LEU A 282 -11.21 -20.36 2.38
N TYR A 283 -12.00 -21.21 3.04
CA TYR A 283 -11.55 -22.12 4.09
C TYR A 283 -11.82 -23.56 3.65
N GLY A 284 -10.75 -24.29 3.42
CA GLY A 284 -10.76 -25.69 3.02
C GLY A 284 -9.56 -26.41 3.62
N ASP A 285 -9.10 -27.44 2.92
CA ASP A 285 -7.91 -28.22 3.26
C ASP A 285 -7.12 -28.57 1.97
N GLU A 286 -6.11 -29.42 2.11
CA GLU A 286 -5.26 -29.88 1.01
C GLU A 286 -5.99 -30.69 -0.08
N SER A 287 -7.21 -31.14 0.17
CA SER A 287 -8.03 -31.83 -0.83
C SER A 287 -8.75 -30.88 -1.80
N ILE A 288 -8.73 -29.57 -1.52
CA ILE A 288 -9.42 -28.54 -2.29
C ILE A 288 -8.41 -27.59 -2.94
N GLU A 289 -8.59 -27.35 -4.23
CA GLU A 289 -7.85 -26.35 -4.99
C GLU A 289 -8.80 -25.31 -5.58
N VAL A 290 -8.34 -24.06 -5.64
CA VAL A 290 -9.03 -22.96 -6.33
C VAL A 290 -8.21 -22.52 -7.53
N ALA A 291 -8.87 -22.27 -8.67
CA ALA A 291 -8.20 -21.77 -9.85
C ALA A 291 -7.72 -20.32 -9.64
N CYS A 292 -6.54 -20.00 -10.16
CA CYS A 292 -5.99 -18.64 -10.17
C CYS A 292 -6.01 -18.03 -11.58
N SER A 293 -5.77 -16.72 -11.64
CA SER A 293 -5.62 -15.98 -12.88
C SER A 293 -4.19 -15.52 -13.11
N GLN A 294 -3.78 -15.45 -14.38
CA GLN A 294 -2.57 -14.75 -14.79
C GLN A 294 -2.77 -13.22 -14.85
N GLN A 295 -4.02 -12.75 -14.92
CA GLN A 295 -4.32 -11.33 -14.98
C GLN A 295 -3.98 -10.63 -13.66
N ARG A 296 -3.35 -9.47 -13.79
CA ARG A 296 -2.90 -8.62 -12.69
C ARG A 296 -3.56 -7.25 -12.82
N LEU A 297 -4.04 -6.72 -11.70
CA LEU A 297 -4.76 -5.45 -11.63
C LEU A 297 -4.23 -4.63 -10.46
N THR A 298 -4.09 -3.33 -10.67
CA THR A 298 -3.63 -2.38 -9.64
C THR A 298 -4.56 -2.43 -8.42
N GLY A 299 -4.00 -2.46 -7.21
CA GLY A 299 -4.80 -2.52 -5.99
C GLY A 299 -5.55 -3.83 -5.75
N LEU A 300 -5.27 -4.89 -6.51
CA LEU A 300 -5.86 -6.23 -6.29
C LEU A 300 -4.78 -7.28 -6.09
N LEU A 301 -4.94 -8.05 -5.01
CA LEU A 301 -4.09 -9.18 -4.67
C LEU A 301 -4.87 -10.23 -3.89
N SER A 302 -4.36 -11.46 -3.88
CA SER A 302 -4.78 -12.46 -2.90
C SER A 302 -3.84 -12.46 -1.69
N VAL A 303 -4.40 -12.78 -0.53
CA VAL A 303 -3.68 -12.95 0.73
C VAL A 303 -3.91 -14.35 1.27
N ARG A 304 -2.93 -14.90 1.98
CA ARG A 304 -3.03 -16.23 2.61
C ARG A 304 -2.72 -16.13 4.08
N LYS A 305 -3.46 -16.87 4.90
CA LYS A 305 -3.17 -17.07 6.33
C LYS A 305 -2.06 -18.09 6.51
N ARG A 306 -0.84 -17.73 6.06
CA ARG A 306 0.30 -18.65 6.06
C ARG A 306 0.91 -18.79 7.44
N PHE A 307 1.29 -20.01 7.74
CA PHE A 307 2.18 -20.34 8.84
C PHE A 307 3.63 -20.28 8.36
N ASN A 308 4.44 -19.37 8.93
CA ASN A 308 5.86 -19.27 8.63
C ASN A 308 6.71 -19.30 9.90
N LYS A 309 7.26 -20.48 10.22
CA LYS A 309 8.16 -20.70 11.37
C LYS A 309 9.39 -19.78 11.32
N ALA A 310 9.92 -19.47 10.13
CA ALA A 310 11.19 -18.73 9.99
C ALA A 310 11.10 -17.27 10.47
N VAL A 311 9.91 -16.67 10.42
CA VAL A 311 9.63 -15.30 10.91
C VAL A 311 8.69 -15.30 12.13
N SER A 312 8.54 -16.44 12.82
CA SER A 312 7.66 -16.56 14.01
C SER A 312 6.21 -16.13 13.76
N ASN A 313 5.73 -16.26 12.53
CA ASN A 313 4.34 -16.01 12.18
C ASN A 313 3.59 -17.34 12.26
N PHE A 314 2.81 -17.54 13.32
CA PHE A 314 1.98 -18.73 13.51
C PHE A 314 0.62 -18.61 12.79
N GLY A 315 0.50 -17.73 11.80
CA GLY A 315 -0.76 -17.33 11.15
C GLY A 315 -1.58 -16.36 11.99
N GLU A 316 -1.18 -16.10 13.23
CA GLU A 316 -1.79 -15.15 14.15
C GLU A 316 -0.78 -14.61 15.16
N GLN A 317 -1.09 -13.44 15.70
CA GLN A 317 -0.42 -12.85 16.84
C GLN A 317 -1.30 -13.02 18.08
N VAL A 318 -0.80 -13.70 19.11
CA VAL A 318 -1.50 -13.88 20.39
C VAL A 318 -0.66 -13.26 21.51
N PRO A 319 -0.95 -12.00 21.91
CA PRO A 319 -0.21 -11.34 22.96
C PRO A 319 -0.62 -11.82 24.36
N PRO A 320 0.31 -11.81 25.35
CA PRO A 320 -0.04 -11.96 26.75
C PRO A 320 -1.03 -10.88 27.23
N ASP A 321 -1.82 -11.19 28.26
CA ASP A 321 -2.74 -10.23 28.84
C ASP A 321 -2.01 -9.02 29.44
N GLY A 322 -2.63 -7.84 29.29
CA GLY A 322 -2.18 -6.61 29.95
C GLY A 322 -1.00 -5.88 29.29
N ILE A 323 -0.43 -6.38 28.18
CA ILE A 323 0.67 -5.68 27.50
C ILE A 323 0.21 -4.61 26.50
N GLY A 324 -1.10 -4.43 26.29
CA GLY A 324 -1.65 -3.40 25.40
C GLY A 324 -1.33 -3.63 23.91
N ILE A 325 -1.26 -4.89 23.49
CA ILE A 325 -1.08 -5.32 22.09
C ILE A 325 -2.36 -6.06 21.67
N GLU A 326 -2.81 -5.86 20.44
CA GLU A 326 -4.00 -6.52 19.90
C GLU A 326 -3.69 -7.94 19.38
N ARG A 327 -4.64 -8.86 19.57
CA ARG A 327 -4.69 -10.17 18.90
C ARG A 327 -5.29 -10.00 17.52
N PHE A 328 -4.67 -10.57 16.49
CA PHE A 328 -5.25 -10.66 15.13
C PHE A 328 -4.52 -11.70 14.28
N GLU A 329 -5.14 -12.07 13.15
CA GLU A 329 -4.60 -13.03 12.19
C GLU A 329 -3.72 -12.34 11.15
N PHE A 330 -2.64 -13.00 10.72
CA PHE A 330 -1.80 -12.49 9.65
C PHE A 330 -2.25 -13.04 8.30
N TRP A 331 -2.77 -12.15 7.46
CA TRP A 331 -3.13 -12.43 6.07
C TRP A 331 -2.18 -11.67 5.17
N THR A 332 -1.25 -12.39 4.54
CA THR A 332 -0.16 -11.77 3.77
C THR A 332 -0.19 -12.23 2.32
N PRO A 333 0.14 -11.36 1.35
CA PRO A 333 0.29 -11.79 -0.03
C PRO A 333 1.45 -12.74 -0.21
N ALA A 334 1.33 -13.63 -1.20
CA ALA A 334 2.47 -14.36 -1.70
C ALA A 334 3.33 -13.44 -2.58
N ARG A 335 4.66 -13.58 -2.49
CA ARG A 335 5.57 -12.88 -3.40
C ARG A 335 5.48 -13.49 -4.79
N ARG A 336 5.69 -12.70 -5.84
CA ARG A 336 5.84 -13.22 -7.19
C ARG A 336 7.09 -14.13 -7.28
N PRO A 337 7.07 -15.19 -8.10
CA PRO A 337 6.02 -15.51 -9.08
C PRO A 337 4.73 -16.11 -8.49
N ASP A 338 4.76 -16.62 -7.25
CA ASP A 338 3.63 -17.33 -6.61
C ASP A 338 2.42 -16.46 -6.23
N GLY A 339 2.57 -15.13 -6.27
CA GLY A 339 1.49 -14.18 -6.05
C GLY A 339 0.54 -14.11 -7.24
N HIS A 340 -0.64 -14.72 -7.12
CA HIS A 340 -1.71 -14.73 -8.12
C HIS A 340 -3.04 -14.23 -7.55
N ASN A 341 -3.88 -13.62 -8.39
CA ASN A 341 -5.29 -13.42 -8.05
C ASN A 341 -6.07 -14.73 -8.21
N LEU A 342 -7.16 -14.89 -7.46
CA LEU A 342 -8.10 -15.98 -7.68
C LEU A 342 -8.88 -15.75 -8.97
N ALA A 343 -9.12 -16.83 -9.72
CA ALA A 343 -10.02 -16.79 -10.86
C ALA A 343 -11.46 -16.73 -10.36
N LEU A 344 -12.22 -15.76 -10.87
CA LEU A 344 -13.58 -15.50 -10.42
C LEU A 344 -14.40 -14.82 -11.51
N GLN A 345 -15.72 -14.91 -11.40
CA GLN A 345 -16.67 -14.16 -12.22
C GLN A 345 -17.72 -13.52 -11.33
N LEU A 346 -18.13 -12.29 -11.64
CA LEU A 346 -19.15 -11.57 -10.90
C LEU A 346 -20.42 -11.44 -11.74
N SER A 347 -21.59 -11.61 -11.11
CA SER A 347 -22.89 -11.38 -11.76
C SER A 347 -23.14 -9.92 -12.13
N THR A 348 -22.45 -8.99 -11.46
CA THR A 348 -22.49 -7.55 -11.73
C THR A 348 -21.06 -7.00 -11.57
N PRO A 349 -20.57 -6.17 -12.50
CA PRO A 349 -19.20 -5.68 -12.44
C PRO A 349 -18.94 -4.75 -11.26
N LEU A 350 -17.74 -4.81 -10.67
CA LEU A 350 -17.27 -3.78 -9.72
C LEU A 350 -16.65 -2.62 -10.50
N LYS A 351 -17.10 -1.39 -10.22
CA LYS A 351 -16.68 -0.16 -10.91
C LYS A 351 -15.57 0.59 -10.16
N ALA A 352 -14.60 -0.16 -9.65
CA ALA A 352 -13.57 0.39 -8.78
C ALA A 352 -12.49 1.22 -9.49
N PHE A 353 -12.42 1.21 -10.83
CA PHE A 353 -11.34 1.83 -11.60
C PHE A 353 -11.77 3.06 -12.40
N ASP A 354 -12.82 3.75 -11.95
CA ASP A 354 -13.36 4.92 -12.64
C ASP A 354 -12.34 6.07 -12.75
N ALA A 355 -12.44 6.87 -13.82
CA ALA A 355 -11.55 7.99 -14.06
C ALA A 355 -11.59 9.06 -12.95
N SER A 356 -12.70 9.16 -12.21
CA SER A 356 -12.82 10.06 -11.05
C SER A 356 -11.80 9.79 -9.95
N GLN A 357 -11.26 8.56 -9.85
CA GLN A 357 -10.23 8.19 -8.87
C GLN A 357 -8.95 9.03 -9.02
N LEU A 358 -8.63 9.50 -10.23
CA LEU A 358 -7.44 10.30 -10.53
C LEU A 358 -7.39 11.66 -9.80
N ARG A 359 -8.55 12.10 -9.28
CA ARG A 359 -8.70 13.38 -8.57
C ARG A 359 -8.78 13.22 -7.06
N SER A 360 -8.73 11.99 -6.56
CA SER A 360 -9.03 11.67 -5.15
C SER A 360 -8.05 12.30 -4.14
N GLY A 361 -6.84 12.66 -4.56
CA GLY A 361 -5.78 13.06 -3.62
C GLY A 361 -4.96 11.90 -3.09
N TRP A 362 -5.36 10.67 -3.39
CA TRP A 362 -4.69 9.44 -2.99
C TRP A 362 -3.93 8.86 -4.16
N PHE A 363 -2.67 8.47 -3.93
CA PHE A 363 -1.80 7.94 -4.99
C PHE A 363 -1.34 6.51 -4.75
N ARG A 364 -2.13 5.76 -3.97
CA ARG A 364 -1.85 4.39 -3.52
C ARG A 364 -3.16 3.64 -3.27
N PRO A 365 -3.20 2.32 -3.45
CA PRO A 365 -4.39 1.52 -3.20
C PRO A 365 -4.53 1.25 -1.70
N THR A 366 -5.32 2.08 -1.00
CA THR A 366 -5.47 2.00 0.46
C THR A 366 -6.88 1.61 0.86
N THR A 367 -7.84 2.51 0.76
CA THR A 367 -9.26 2.27 1.06
C THR A 367 -10.06 1.89 -0.18
N ALA A 368 -9.52 2.19 -1.35
CA ALA A 368 -9.98 1.78 -2.66
C ALA A 368 -8.74 1.54 -3.53
N THR A 369 -8.95 1.15 -4.78
CA THR A 369 -7.86 1.08 -5.78
C THR A 369 -7.19 2.44 -5.95
N ASN A 370 -7.92 3.55 -5.77
CA ASN A 370 -7.46 4.94 -5.97
C ASN A 370 -6.79 5.15 -7.35
N ALA A 371 -7.16 4.33 -8.33
CA ALA A 371 -6.57 4.33 -9.65
C ALA A 371 -7.64 4.23 -10.71
N TRP A 372 -7.43 4.92 -11.82
CA TRP A 372 -8.09 4.56 -13.07
C TRP A 372 -7.31 3.44 -13.75
N ALA A 373 -8.03 2.52 -14.40
CA ALA A 373 -7.46 1.50 -15.26
C ALA A 373 -8.27 1.38 -16.55
N ALA A 374 -7.58 1.24 -17.68
CA ALA A 374 -8.21 1.03 -18.98
C ALA A 374 -8.69 -0.42 -19.17
N SER A 375 -9.67 -0.60 -20.05
CA SER A 375 -10.03 -1.94 -20.52
C SER A 375 -8.81 -2.62 -21.17
N PRO A 376 -8.54 -3.91 -20.92
CA PRO A 376 -7.41 -4.62 -21.53
C PRO A 376 -7.52 -4.72 -23.06
N ASP A 377 -8.72 -4.58 -23.61
CA ASP A 377 -8.99 -4.63 -25.05
C ASP A 377 -8.90 -3.25 -25.73
N ASP A 378 -8.63 -2.18 -24.99
CA ASP A 378 -8.43 -0.85 -25.54
C ASP A 378 -7.03 -0.74 -26.17
N PRO A 379 -6.91 -0.60 -27.51
CA PRO A 379 -5.60 -0.55 -28.14
C PRO A 379 -4.88 0.79 -27.92
N SER A 380 -5.59 1.83 -27.46
CA SER A 380 -5.03 3.15 -27.18
C SER A 380 -5.71 3.81 -25.98
N PRO A 381 -5.41 3.32 -24.75
CA PRO A 381 -5.88 3.93 -23.51
C PRO A 381 -5.59 5.43 -23.46
N ARG A 382 -6.64 6.24 -23.29
CA ARG A 382 -6.53 7.70 -23.28
C ARG A 382 -7.39 8.33 -22.20
N LEU A 383 -6.84 9.36 -21.55
CA LEU A 383 -7.56 10.27 -20.67
C LEU A 383 -7.60 11.66 -21.30
N ASP A 384 -8.79 12.24 -21.40
CA ASP A 384 -9.03 13.56 -21.95
C ASP A 384 -9.51 14.50 -20.83
N PHE A 385 -8.77 15.59 -20.60
CA PHE A 385 -9.15 16.67 -19.68
C PHE A 385 -9.52 17.90 -20.49
N ARG A 386 -10.74 18.41 -20.31
CA ARG A 386 -11.27 19.55 -21.07
C ARG A 386 -11.75 20.66 -20.14
N TRP A 387 -11.35 21.89 -20.40
CA TRP A 387 -11.77 23.06 -19.65
C TRP A 387 -12.71 23.94 -20.50
N ASN A 388 -13.60 24.69 -19.83
CA ASN A 388 -14.50 25.62 -20.50
C ASN A 388 -13.74 26.83 -21.08
N THR A 389 -12.64 27.21 -20.45
CA THR A 389 -11.73 28.28 -20.88
C THR A 389 -10.31 27.72 -21.00
N ALA A 390 -9.52 28.31 -21.90
CA ALA A 390 -8.11 27.96 -22.02
C ALA A 390 -7.41 28.17 -20.67
N GLN A 391 -6.64 27.17 -20.25
CA GLN A 391 -5.79 27.21 -19.08
C GLN A 391 -4.37 27.46 -19.53
N ARG A 392 -3.64 28.23 -18.72
CA ARG A 392 -2.18 28.35 -18.83
C ARG A 392 -1.57 27.23 -18.02
N ILE A 393 -0.87 26.29 -18.67
CA ILE A 393 -0.33 25.07 -18.03
C ILE A 393 1.19 25.09 -18.07
N GLY A 394 1.83 25.10 -16.91
CA GLY A 394 3.30 25.09 -16.74
C GLY A 394 3.86 23.72 -16.34
N GLU A 395 3.08 22.90 -15.63
CA GLU A 395 3.51 21.56 -15.20
C GLU A 395 2.35 20.55 -15.28
N ILE A 396 2.64 19.33 -15.72
CA ILE A 396 1.76 18.16 -15.58
C ILE A 396 2.49 17.11 -14.74
N VAL A 397 1.82 16.55 -13.75
CA VAL A 397 2.36 15.49 -12.89
C VAL A 397 1.52 14.24 -13.03
N LEU A 398 2.16 13.12 -13.36
CA LEU A 398 1.53 11.82 -13.50
C LEU A 398 2.01 10.88 -12.40
N HIS A 399 1.06 10.24 -11.71
CA HIS A 399 1.31 9.25 -10.66
C HIS A 399 1.02 7.84 -11.20
N PHE A 400 2.07 7.11 -11.52
CA PHE A 400 2.06 5.76 -12.07
C PHE A 400 2.05 4.67 -11.00
N ASP A 401 1.55 3.50 -11.35
CA ASP A 401 1.70 2.31 -10.53
C ASP A 401 3.07 1.65 -10.75
N ALA A 402 3.97 1.86 -9.81
CA ALA A 402 5.26 1.16 -9.77
C ALA A 402 5.20 -0.09 -8.90
N ASP A 403 4.03 -0.74 -8.84
CA ASP A 403 3.75 -1.98 -8.11
C ASP A 403 3.74 -1.79 -6.59
N TRP A 404 2.91 -0.85 -6.12
CA TRP A 404 2.83 -0.51 -4.68
C TRP A 404 2.42 -1.68 -3.77
N ASP A 405 1.80 -2.69 -4.35
CA ASP A 405 1.22 -3.84 -3.66
C ASP A 405 2.19 -5.03 -3.54
N HIS A 406 3.39 -4.91 -4.12
CA HIS A 406 4.43 -5.94 -4.04
C HIS A 406 5.62 -5.47 -3.22
N ALA A 407 6.10 -6.34 -2.32
CA ALA A 407 7.25 -6.06 -1.49
C ALA A 407 8.54 -5.97 -2.34
N MET A 408 9.05 -4.76 -2.54
CA MET A 408 10.35 -4.52 -3.15
C MET A 408 11.48 -4.63 -2.12
N GLU A 409 12.03 -5.83 -1.95
CA GLU A 409 13.11 -6.12 -1.01
C GLU A 409 14.47 -6.08 -1.72
N THR A 410 15.40 -5.24 -1.26
CA THR A 410 16.67 -5.03 -1.99
C THR A 410 17.84 -5.87 -1.49
N ALA A 411 17.73 -6.50 -0.32
CA ALA A 411 18.88 -7.14 0.34
C ALA A 411 18.70 -8.64 0.66
N GLN A 412 17.48 -9.14 0.81
CA GLN A 412 17.23 -10.53 1.27
C GLN A 412 16.64 -11.43 0.18
N TYR A 413 15.84 -10.86 -0.73
CA TYR A 413 15.16 -11.59 -1.79
C TYR A 413 15.38 -10.86 -3.11
N GLY A 414 15.49 -11.62 -4.20
CA GLY A 414 15.50 -11.06 -5.55
C GLY A 414 14.09 -10.79 -6.07
N HIS A 415 14.02 -10.21 -7.27
CA HIS A 415 12.76 -10.02 -8.00
C HIS A 415 12.76 -10.92 -9.25
N PRO A 416 11.64 -11.58 -9.56
CA PRO A 416 11.53 -12.36 -10.79
C PRO A 416 11.47 -11.47 -12.04
N GLU A 417 11.05 -10.21 -11.89
CA GLU A 417 10.98 -9.25 -12.99
C GLU A 417 12.12 -8.23 -12.94
N ASN A 418 12.69 -7.94 -14.12
CA ASN A 418 13.65 -6.85 -14.32
C ASN A 418 12.97 -5.50 -14.59
N VAL A 419 11.66 -5.51 -14.84
CA VAL A 419 10.82 -4.33 -15.12
C VAL A 419 9.54 -4.47 -14.30
N MET A 420 9.15 -3.42 -13.58
CA MET A 420 7.93 -3.44 -12.75
C MET A 420 6.69 -3.68 -13.63
N PRO A 421 5.90 -4.76 -13.40
CA PRO A 421 4.82 -5.17 -14.30
C PRO A 421 3.70 -4.14 -14.51
N PHE A 422 3.45 -3.30 -13.52
CA PHE A 422 2.36 -2.32 -13.53
C PHE A 422 2.76 -0.95 -14.10
N CYS A 423 4.06 -0.68 -14.18
CA CYS A 423 4.54 0.64 -14.56
C CYS A 423 4.34 0.85 -16.06
N VAL A 424 3.37 1.70 -16.41
CA VAL A 424 3.23 2.20 -17.79
C VAL A 424 4.56 2.80 -18.24
N ARG A 425 5.11 2.23 -19.31
CA ARG A 425 6.43 2.54 -19.85
C ARG A 425 6.38 3.71 -20.83
N ASP A 426 5.35 3.73 -21.66
CA ASP A 426 5.28 4.63 -22.81
C ASP A 426 3.97 5.43 -22.74
N TYR A 427 4.08 6.75 -22.90
CA TYR A 427 2.94 7.64 -22.91
C TYR A 427 3.21 8.91 -23.71
N VAL A 428 2.13 9.54 -24.17
CA VAL A 428 2.15 10.79 -24.94
C VAL A 428 1.12 11.75 -24.37
N ILE A 429 1.50 13.02 -24.27
CA ILE A 429 0.60 14.11 -23.88
C ILE A 429 0.42 15.02 -25.09
N ARG A 430 -0.83 15.33 -25.43
CA ARG A 430 -1.18 16.26 -26.52
C ARG A 430 -2.11 17.37 -26.04
N ASP A 431 -2.09 18.50 -26.73
CA ASP A 431 -3.05 19.59 -26.51
C ASP A 431 -4.38 19.36 -27.25
N ALA A 432 -5.26 20.37 -27.19
CA ALA A 432 -6.56 20.37 -27.86
C ALA A 432 -6.50 20.28 -29.39
N ASP A 433 -5.39 20.66 -30.02
CA ASP A 433 -5.19 20.63 -31.47
C ASP A 433 -4.50 19.32 -31.93
N GLY A 434 -4.16 18.44 -30.98
CA GLY A 434 -3.45 17.18 -31.22
C GLY A 434 -1.93 17.33 -31.29
N THR A 435 -1.41 18.52 -31.02
CA THR A 435 0.04 18.79 -30.98
C THR A 435 0.65 18.02 -29.82
N GLU A 436 1.74 17.31 -30.08
CA GLU A 436 2.47 16.58 -29.04
C GLU A 436 3.20 17.56 -28.12
N LEU A 437 2.78 17.61 -26.86
CA LEU A 437 3.42 18.42 -25.81
C LEU A 437 4.58 17.67 -25.16
N HIS A 438 4.44 16.35 -25.00
CA HIS A 438 5.45 15.51 -24.37
C HIS A 438 5.30 14.05 -24.78
N ARG A 439 6.43 13.34 -24.86
CA ARG A 439 6.49 11.90 -25.04
C ARG A 439 7.52 11.31 -24.10
N CYS A 440 7.13 10.24 -23.43
CA CYS A 440 8.02 9.40 -22.65
C CYS A 440 8.07 8.02 -23.27
N SER A 441 9.27 7.48 -23.40
CA SER A 441 9.49 6.07 -23.70
C SER A 441 10.37 5.48 -22.62
N GLY A 442 9.92 4.37 -22.06
CA GLY A 442 10.68 3.64 -21.06
C GLY A 442 10.65 4.20 -19.62
N ASN A 443 9.52 4.74 -19.19
CA ASN A 443 9.29 5.18 -17.81
C ASN A 443 9.53 4.08 -16.76
N TYR A 444 10.23 4.41 -15.69
CA TYR A 444 10.47 3.55 -14.52
C TYR A 444 10.20 4.30 -13.20
N GLN A 445 9.61 5.49 -13.27
CA GLN A 445 9.34 6.36 -12.13
C GLN A 445 7.85 6.34 -11.79
N THR A 446 7.55 6.33 -10.49
CA THR A 446 6.18 6.50 -9.98
C THR A 446 5.65 7.90 -10.24
N ILE A 447 6.48 8.95 -10.11
CA ILE A 447 6.04 10.34 -10.27
C ILE A 447 6.83 10.95 -11.41
N ASN A 448 6.17 11.15 -12.56
CA ASN A 448 6.74 11.93 -13.65
C ASN A 448 6.26 13.37 -13.59
N ARG A 449 7.21 14.30 -13.61
CA ARG A 449 6.94 15.74 -13.67
C ARG A 449 7.34 16.27 -15.03
N ILE A 450 6.34 16.69 -15.80
CA ILE A 450 6.51 17.28 -17.11
C ILE A 450 6.41 18.79 -16.94
N ARG A 451 7.56 19.47 -16.89
CA ARG A 451 7.63 20.93 -16.82
C ARG A 451 7.86 21.51 -18.21
N PHE A 452 7.00 22.42 -18.62
CA PHE A 452 7.16 23.13 -19.88
C PHE A 452 8.11 24.31 -19.71
N ALA A 453 8.99 24.53 -20.70
CA ALA A 453 9.91 25.67 -20.68
C ALA A 453 9.14 27.01 -20.76
N GLU A 454 8.07 27.03 -21.55
CA GLU A 454 7.07 28.08 -21.59
C GLU A 454 5.69 27.46 -21.33
N PRO A 455 4.83 28.08 -20.50
CA PRO A 455 3.50 27.55 -20.26
C PRO A 455 2.68 27.43 -21.54
N VAL A 456 1.93 26.33 -21.66
CA VAL A 456 1.06 26.03 -22.80
C VAL A 456 -0.34 26.56 -22.50
N ASP A 457 -0.85 27.42 -23.38
CA ASP A 457 -2.23 27.89 -23.30
C ASP A 457 -3.15 26.96 -24.11
N THR A 458 -3.97 26.16 -23.44
CA THR A 458 -4.86 25.21 -24.11
C THR A 458 -6.15 24.95 -23.34
N ARG A 459 -7.21 24.58 -24.06
CA ARG A 459 -8.51 24.20 -23.47
C ARG A 459 -8.64 22.71 -23.19
N ALA A 460 -7.68 21.90 -23.61
CA ALA A 460 -7.70 20.47 -23.36
C ALA A 460 -6.30 19.88 -23.39
N ILE A 461 -6.12 18.80 -22.62
CA ILE A 461 -4.99 17.89 -22.78
C ILE A 461 -5.53 16.47 -22.94
N SER A 462 -4.81 15.65 -23.69
CA SER A 462 -5.02 14.22 -23.76
C SER A 462 -3.75 13.48 -23.35
N ILE A 463 -3.91 12.40 -22.60
CA ILE A 463 -2.83 11.55 -22.11
C ILE A 463 -3.09 10.14 -22.64
N GLU A 464 -2.32 9.74 -23.65
CA GLU A 464 -2.36 8.40 -24.24
C GLU A 464 -1.30 7.52 -23.56
N LEU A 465 -1.70 6.33 -23.10
CA LEU A 465 -0.85 5.38 -22.40
C LEU A 465 -0.75 4.07 -23.17
N ALA A 466 0.42 3.43 -23.16
CA ALA A 466 0.53 2.03 -23.56
C ALA A 466 0.17 1.09 -22.39
N HIS A 467 -0.44 -0.06 -22.70
CA HIS A 467 -0.51 -1.16 -21.74
C HIS A 467 0.90 -1.62 -21.36
N PRO A 468 1.24 -1.74 -20.06
CA PRO A 468 2.58 -2.16 -19.65
C PRO A 468 2.88 -3.62 -20.02
N SER A 469 1.85 -4.47 -20.10
CA SER A 469 1.95 -5.83 -20.65
C SER A 469 0.58 -6.36 -21.07
N ARG A 470 0.54 -7.56 -21.68
CA ARG A 470 -0.72 -8.26 -22.02
C ARG A 470 -1.56 -8.63 -20.80
N GLN A 471 -0.93 -8.83 -19.63
CA GLN A 471 -1.59 -9.30 -18.41
C GLN A 471 -1.99 -8.16 -17.47
N VAL A 472 -1.61 -6.92 -17.79
CA VAL A 472 -1.77 -5.76 -16.92
C VAL A 472 -2.32 -4.58 -17.72
N SER A 473 -3.46 -4.04 -17.28
CA SER A 473 -4.04 -2.84 -17.89
C SER A 473 -3.20 -1.59 -17.64
N ALA A 474 -3.20 -0.65 -18.58
CA ALA A 474 -2.69 0.70 -18.34
C ALA A 474 -3.49 1.33 -17.20
N SER A 475 -2.79 1.91 -16.23
CA SER A 475 -3.42 2.52 -15.06
C SER A 475 -2.63 3.73 -14.56
N LEU A 476 -3.34 4.62 -13.86
CA LEU A 476 -2.77 5.78 -13.19
C LEU A 476 -3.47 5.97 -11.84
N PHE A 477 -2.70 6.36 -10.85
CA PHE A 477 -3.21 6.78 -9.53
C PHE A 477 -3.60 8.26 -9.51
N GLY A 478 -3.07 9.08 -10.41
CA GLY A 478 -3.39 10.51 -10.40
C GLY A 478 -2.78 11.29 -11.54
N VAL A 479 -3.46 12.38 -11.89
CA VAL A 479 -3.02 13.38 -12.85
C VAL A 479 -3.22 14.74 -12.21
N ARG A 480 -2.16 15.54 -12.16
CA ARG A 480 -2.19 16.93 -11.68
C ARG A 480 -1.75 17.86 -12.77
N VAL A 481 -2.36 19.03 -12.85
CA VAL A 481 -2.08 20.06 -13.85
C VAL A 481 -1.93 21.39 -13.12
N TYR A 482 -0.77 22.03 -13.27
CA TYR A 482 -0.46 23.30 -12.61
C TYR A 482 -0.10 24.38 -13.62
N SER A 483 -0.38 25.64 -13.25
CA SER A 483 -0.09 26.84 -14.05
C SER A 483 1.37 27.19 -14.20
#